data_AF-A0A210P5N4-F1
#
_entry.id   AF-A0A210P5N4-F1
#
_cell.length_a   1.000
_cell.length_b   1.000
_cell.length_c   1.000
_cell.angle_alpha   90.00
_cell.angle_beta   90.00
_cell.angle_gamma   90.00
#
_symmetry.space_group_name_H-M   'P 1'
#
loop_
_entity.id
_entity.type
_entity.pdbx_description
1 polymer ?
#
loop_
_entity_poly.entity_id
_entity_poly.type
_entity_poly.pdbx_seq_one_letter_code
_entity_poly.pdbx_strand_id
1 'polypeptide(L)'
;MPSKSPIYYWVHEAEANGLNYLITKKSHKDYSQDFKLSVIEYYKLHEISRLDTAIYFKISPSQVNSWIYRYNHYGVIGLRRRPRGRRPLMAKKKKKQTRLNSTKEEKYKQEILDLKAKLHDAEMDRDILKALKTLRENDHNSKKQN
;
A
#
# COMPACT_ATOMS: atom_id res chain seq x y z
N MET A 1 13.69 21.19 16.22
CA MET A 1 13.91 21.22 14.75
C MET A 1 12.69 20.63 14.06
N PRO A 2 12.06 21.32 13.08
CA PRO A 2 10.95 20.77 12.31
C PRO A 2 11.42 19.62 11.40
N SER A 3 10.50 18.69 11.09
CA SER A 3 10.79 17.54 10.22
C SER A 3 11.04 18.00 8.78
N LYS A 4 12.10 17.46 8.14
CA LYS A 4 12.40 17.70 6.71
C LYS A 4 11.52 16.88 5.76
N SER A 5 10.77 15.90 6.28
CA SER A 5 9.95 14.97 5.48
C SER A 5 8.94 15.65 4.52
N PRO A 6 8.24 16.74 4.90
CA PRO A 6 7.35 17.45 3.98
C PRO A 6 8.09 18.07 2.79
N ILE A 7 9.31 18.58 3.01
CA ILE A 7 10.12 19.19 1.96
C ILE A 7 10.57 18.12 0.96
N TYR A 8 11.10 16.99 1.44
CA TYR A 8 11.47 15.87 0.57
C TYR A 8 10.29 15.36 -0.25
N TYR A 9 9.11 15.23 0.36
CA TYR A 9 7.90 14.84 -0.36
C TYR A 9 7.53 15.85 -1.46
N TRP A 10 7.52 17.15 -1.17
CA TRP A 10 7.20 18.17 -2.16
C TRP A 10 8.19 18.22 -3.33
N VAL A 11 9.47 18.00 -3.07
CA VAL A 11 10.49 17.91 -4.13
C VAL A 11 10.20 16.71 -5.04
N HIS A 12 10.05 15.51 -4.46
CA HIS A 12 9.75 14.30 -5.24
C HIS A 12 8.42 14.39 -6.01
N GLU A 13 7.38 14.94 -5.39
CA GLU A 13 6.08 15.12 -6.04
C GLU A 13 6.17 16.12 -7.20
N ALA A 14 6.95 17.19 -7.05
CA ALA A 14 7.18 18.16 -8.12
C ALA A 14 8.03 17.57 -9.26
N GLU A 15 9.04 16.76 -8.96
CA GLU A 15 9.86 16.06 -9.95
C GLU A 15 9.02 15.04 -10.74
N ALA A 16 8.14 14.30 -10.06
CA ALA A 16 7.33 13.26 -10.70
C ALA A 16 6.11 13.79 -11.47
N ASN A 17 5.42 14.81 -10.93
CA ASN A 17 4.10 15.26 -11.42
C ASN A 17 4.06 16.73 -11.87
N GLY A 18 5.17 17.47 -11.73
CA GLY A 18 5.27 18.90 -12.04
C GLY A 18 4.74 19.82 -10.93
N LEU A 19 5.12 21.10 -10.98
CA LEU A 19 4.81 22.11 -9.96
C LEU A 19 3.30 22.33 -9.71
N ASN A 20 2.45 22.03 -10.69
CA ASN A 20 0.99 22.14 -10.56
C ASN A 20 0.42 21.27 -9.42
N TYR A 21 1.13 20.22 -9.00
CA TYR A 21 0.73 19.36 -7.87
C TYR A 21 1.02 19.96 -6.50
N LEU A 22 1.88 20.99 -6.42
CA LEU A 22 2.09 21.75 -5.18
C LEU A 22 0.92 22.69 -4.89
N ILE A 23 0.10 23.00 -5.89
CA ILE A 23 -1.09 23.82 -5.74
C ILE A 23 -2.16 22.98 -5.01
N THR A 24 -2.28 23.21 -3.71
CA THR A 24 -3.22 22.50 -2.86
C THR A 24 -4.67 22.86 -3.23
N LYS A 25 -5.33 21.99 -3.99
CA LYS A 25 -6.78 22.06 -4.16
C LYS A 25 -7.44 21.54 -2.88
N LYS A 26 -8.05 22.44 -2.08
CA LYS A 26 -8.83 22.06 -0.89
C LYS A 26 -10.11 21.34 -1.34
N SER A 27 -9.99 20.06 -1.68
CA SER A 27 -11.11 19.20 -2.03
C SER A 27 -11.09 17.97 -1.14
N HIS A 28 -12.24 17.68 -0.54
CA HIS A 28 -12.43 16.49 0.26
C HIS A 28 -12.67 15.29 -0.66
N LYS A 29 -11.63 14.47 -0.86
CA LYS A 29 -11.75 13.22 -1.62
C LYS A 29 -12.27 12.10 -0.72
N ASP A 30 -13.31 11.41 -1.19
CA ASP A 30 -13.82 10.19 -0.56
C ASP A 30 -13.25 8.96 -1.29
N TYR A 31 -12.54 8.12 -0.55
CA TYR A 31 -11.93 6.89 -1.09
C TYR A 31 -12.74 5.67 -0.69
N SER A 32 -13.10 4.85 -1.68
CA SER A 32 -13.75 3.56 -1.47
C SER A 32 -12.82 2.58 -0.72
N GLN A 33 -13.40 1.51 -0.18
CA GLN A 33 -12.61 0.45 0.46
C GLN A 33 -11.69 -0.23 -0.55
N ASP A 34 -12.20 -0.49 -1.76
CA ASP A 34 -11.45 -1.14 -2.84
C ASP A 34 -10.27 -0.30 -3.33
N PHE A 35 -10.44 1.03 -3.43
CA PHE A 35 -9.32 1.92 -3.75
C PHE A 35 -8.22 1.80 -2.70
N LYS A 36 -8.56 1.83 -1.41
CA LYS A 36 -7.57 1.69 -0.34
C LYS A 36 -6.90 0.32 -0.35
N LEU A 37 -7.63 -0.74 -0.73
CA LEU A 37 -7.04 -2.06 -0.91
C LEU A 37 -6.03 -2.07 -2.04
N SER A 38 -6.33 -1.46 -3.20
CA SER A 38 -5.38 -1.37 -4.31
C SER A 38 -4.08 -0.63 -3.92
N VAL A 39 -4.18 0.39 -3.07
CA VAL A 39 -3.02 1.12 -2.54
C VAL A 39 -2.15 0.21 -1.66
N ILE A 40 -2.77 -0.61 -0.82
CA ILE A 40 -2.06 -1.55 0.07
C ILE A 40 -1.47 -2.72 -0.73
N GLU A 41 -2.20 -3.22 -1.72
CA GLU A 41 -1.73 -4.26 -2.63
C GLU A 41 -0.46 -3.81 -3.35
N TYR A 42 -0.50 -2.62 -3.97
CA TYR A 42 0.64 -2.03 -4.65
C TYR A 42 1.84 -1.81 -3.72
N TYR A 43 1.59 -1.29 -2.50
CA TYR A 43 2.64 -1.13 -1.48
C TYR A 43 3.31 -2.46 -1.11
N LYS A 44 2.53 -3.54 -0.99
CA LYS A 44 3.06 -4.86 -0.63
C LYS A 44 3.80 -5.53 -1.78
N LEU A 45 3.25 -5.48 -2.99
CA LEU A 45 3.82 -6.18 -4.16
C LEU A 45 5.13 -5.54 -4.63
N HIS A 46 5.21 -4.21 -4.66
CA HIS A 46 6.37 -3.53 -5.20
C HIS A 46 7.44 -3.19 -4.15
N GLU A 47 7.21 -3.52 -2.87
CA GLU A 47 8.10 -3.21 -1.73
C GLU A 47 8.57 -1.74 -1.66
N ILE A 48 7.81 -0.84 -2.28
CA ILE A 48 8.18 0.57 -2.40
C ILE A 48 7.93 1.35 -1.11
N SER A 49 8.52 2.53 -1.01
CA SER A 49 8.27 3.40 0.13
C SER A 49 6.81 3.90 0.15
N ARG A 50 6.34 4.25 1.35
CA ARG A 50 5.02 4.89 1.53
C ARG A 50 4.89 6.20 0.76
N LEU A 51 6.03 6.87 0.53
CA LEU A 51 6.11 8.12 -0.20
C LEU A 51 5.92 7.87 -1.70
N ASP A 52 6.61 6.89 -2.26
CA ASP A 52 6.46 6.53 -3.68
C ASP A 52 5.05 6.00 -3.98
N THR A 53 4.49 5.23 -3.05
CA THR A 53 3.08 4.80 -3.11
C THR A 53 2.14 6.01 -3.16
N ALA A 54 2.38 7.01 -2.30
CA ALA A 54 1.58 8.22 -2.25
C ALA A 54 1.66 9.02 -3.55
N ILE A 55 2.85 9.16 -4.13
CA ILE A 55 3.07 9.82 -5.42
C ILE A 55 2.33 9.09 -6.55
N TYR A 56 2.47 7.77 -6.61
CA TYR A 56 1.82 6.93 -7.64
C TYR A 56 0.30 7.08 -7.62
N PHE A 57 -0.31 6.99 -6.43
CA PHE A 57 -1.77 7.11 -6.27
C PHE A 57 -2.27 8.56 -6.14
N LYS A 58 -1.36 9.54 -6.13
CA LYS A 58 -1.68 10.99 -6.02
C LYS A 58 -2.51 11.30 -4.77
N ILE A 59 -2.06 10.75 -3.65
CA ILE A 59 -2.65 10.87 -2.31
C ILE A 59 -1.58 11.29 -1.30
N SER A 60 -1.96 11.71 -0.10
CA SER A 60 -0.96 12.14 0.87
C SER A 60 -0.24 10.96 1.52
N PRO A 61 1.07 11.06 1.82
CA PRO A 61 1.81 10.03 2.56
C PRO A 61 1.17 9.68 3.91
N SER A 62 0.54 10.66 4.56
CA SER A 62 -0.17 10.46 5.82
C SER A 62 -1.42 9.56 5.65
N GLN A 63 -2.14 9.69 4.52
CA GLN A 63 -3.26 8.80 4.20
C GLN A 63 -2.79 7.36 4.00
N VAL A 64 -1.73 7.16 3.22
CA VAL A 64 -1.11 5.84 3.00
C VAL A 64 -0.71 5.21 4.32
N ASN A 65 0.01 5.96 5.17
CA ASN A 65 0.43 5.47 6.48
C ASN A 65 -0.77 5.08 7.37
N SER A 66 -1.82 5.89 7.39
CA SER A 66 -3.05 5.60 8.15
C SER A 66 -3.74 4.32 7.65
N TRP A 67 -3.79 4.09 6.34
CA TRP A 67 -4.43 2.92 5.75
C TRP A 67 -3.62 1.64 5.97
N ILE A 68 -2.31 1.68 5.78
CA ILE A 68 -1.41 0.56 6.08
C ILE A 68 -1.54 0.16 7.55
N TYR A 69 -1.46 1.13 8.47
CA TYR A 69 -1.63 0.88 9.89
C TYR A 69 -2.96 0.18 10.19
N ARG A 70 -4.07 0.68 9.63
CA ARG A 70 -5.40 0.10 9.84
C ARG A 70 -5.52 -1.31 9.27
N TYR A 71 -4.95 -1.54 8.10
CA TYR A 71 -4.97 -2.86 7.48
C TYR A 71 -4.14 -3.86 8.28
N ASN A 72 -2.96 -3.48 8.75
CA ASN A 72 -2.11 -4.36 9.57
C ASN A 72 -2.79 -4.75 10.90
N HIS A 73 -3.56 -3.83 11.51
CA HIS A 73 -4.24 -4.11 12.78
C HIS A 73 -5.63 -4.75 12.64
N TYR A 74 -6.35 -4.50 11.55
CA TYR A 74 -7.77 -4.85 11.42
C TYR A 74 -8.13 -5.52 10.08
N GLY A 75 -7.15 -5.82 9.22
CA GLY A 75 -7.34 -6.35 7.87
C GLY A 75 -8.14 -5.42 6.95
N VAL A 76 -8.74 -6.02 5.92
CA VAL A 76 -9.67 -5.33 4.99
C VAL A 76 -10.74 -4.51 5.72
N ILE A 77 -11.24 -5.02 6.86
CA ILE A 77 -12.29 -4.38 7.66
C ILE A 77 -11.86 -2.99 8.17
N GLY A 78 -10.56 -2.83 8.47
CA GLY A 78 -9.96 -1.57 8.93
C GLY A 78 -10.08 -0.42 7.93
N LEU A 79 -10.30 -0.74 6.65
CA LEU A 79 -10.36 0.21 5.54
C LEU A 79 -11.78 0.72 5.25
N ARG A 80 -12.80 0.16 5.91
CA ARG A 80 -14.18 0.63 5.83
C ARG A 80 -14.28 2.12 6.10
N ARG A 81 -15.23 2.78 5.44
CA ARG A 81 -15.56 4.18 5.70
C ARG A 81 -16.00 4.30 7.16
N ARG A 82 -15.35 5.18 7.92
CA ARG A 82 -15.81 5.51 9.29
C ARG A 82 -16.91 6.56 9.21
N PRO A 83 -17.95 6.46 10.07
CA PRO A 83 -18.93 7.52 10.22
C PRO A 83 -18.24 8.86 10.49
N ARG A 84 -18.64 9.90 9.76
CA ARG A 84 -18.17 11.27 9.94
C ARG A 84 -19.03 11.98 10.99
N GLY A 85 -18.44 12.94 11.70
CA GLY A 85 -19.14 13.82 12.64
C GLY A 85 -18.87 13.50 14.11
N ARG A 86 -19.29 14.45 14.96
CA ARG A 86 -19.22 14.31 16.42
C ARG A 86 -20.20 13.22 16.85
N ARG A 87 -19.78 12.36 17.77
CA ARG A 87 -20.71 11.42 18.41
C ARG A 87 -21.81 12.25 19.11
N PRO A 88 -23.09 11.84 19.05
CA PRO A 88 -24.14 12.56 19.75
C PRO A 88 -23.82 12.62 21.24
N LEU A 89 -24.05 13.79 21.86
CA LEU A 89 -23.69 14.08 23.25
C LEU A 89 -24.33 13.07 24.23
N MET A 90 -25.54 12.62 23.92
CA MET A 90 -26.32 11.65 24.69
C MET A 90 -26.21 10.21 24.15
N ALA A 91 -25.16 9.89 23.38
CA ALA A 91 -24.92 8.50 22.99
C ALA A 91 -24.51 7.69 24.23
N LYS A 92 -25.41 6.84 24.73
CA LYS A 92 -25.09 5.84 25.76
C LYS A 92 -23.77 5.15 25.39
N LYS A 93 -22.83 5.04 26.36
CA LYS A 93 -21.56 4.31 26.20
C LYS A 93 -21.85 2.91 25.66
N LYS A 94 -21.78 2.71 24.34
CA LYS A 94 -21.74 1.37 23.78
C LYS A 94 -20.46 0.73 24.29
N LYS A 95 -20.60 -0.47 24.89
CA LYS A 95 -19.49 -1.27 25.43
C LYS A 95 -18.35 -1.33 24.41
N LYS A 96 -17.12 -1.26 24.92
CA LYS A 96 -15.86 -1.35 24.17
C LYS A 96 -15.99 -2.36 23.02
N GLN A 97 -15.73 -1.88 21.80
CA GLN A 97 -15.39 -2.64 20.61
C GLN A 97 -16.14 -3.98 20.48
N THR A 98 -17.37 -3.95 19.96
CA THR A 98 -17.90 -5.13 19.26
C THR A 98 -16.83 -5.55 18.25
N ARG A 99 -16.31 -6.77 18.37
CA ARG A 99 -15.42 -7.39 17.39
C ARG A 99 -16.02 -7.07 16.01
N LEU A 100 -15.31 -6.28 15.22
CA LEU A 100 -15.77 -5.97 13.87
C LEU A 100 -15.76 -7.30 13.12
N ASN A 101 -16.94 -7.90 12.93
CA ASN A 101 -17.05 -9.15 12.21
C ASN A 101 -16.82 -8.86 10.72
N SER A 102 -15.86 -9.55 10.10
CA SER A 102 -15.65 -9.45 8.65
C SER A 102 -16.86 -10.00 7.92
N THR A 103 -17.24 -9.29 6.87
CA THR A 103 -18.19 -9.85 5.89
C THR A 103 -17.50 -10.97 5.11
N LYS A 104 -18.26 -11.94 4.60
CA LYS A 104 -17.72 -13.01 3.73
C LYS A 104 -16.92 -12.45 2.56
N GLU A 105 -17.42 -11.39 1.91
CA GLU A 105 -16.72 -10.66 0.85
C GLU A 105 -15.36 -10.11 1.29
N GLU A 106 -15.25 -9.55 2.50
CA GLU A 106 -13.99 -9.00 2.98
C GLU A 106 -12.98 -10.08 3.33
N LYS A 107 -13.45 -11.25 3.78
CA LYS A 107 -12.58 -12.42 3.96
C LYS A 107 -12.00 -12.86 2.62
N TYR A 108 -12.83 -12.92 1.57
CA TYR A 108 -12.35 -13.22 0.22
C TYR A 108 -11.37 -12.17 -0.31
N LYS A 109 -11.64 -10.87 -0.10
CA LYS A 109 -10.70 -9.81 -0.49
C LYS A 109 -9.36 -9.95 0.23
N GLN A 110 -9.37 -10.31 1.51
CA GLN A 110 -8.15 -10.57 2.27
C GLN A 110 -7.39 -11.77 1.70
N GLU A 111 -8.09 -12.88 1.47
CA GLU A 111 -7.51 -14.10 0.91
C GLU A 111 -6.93 -13.89 -0.48
N ILE A 112 -7.63 -13.17 -1.36
CA ILE A 112 -7.14 -12.82 -2.69
C ILE A 112 -5.83 -12.02 -2.60
N LEU A 113 -5.73 -11.06 -1.68
CA LEU A 113 -4.49 -10.29 -1.48
C LEU A 113 -3.35 -11.18 -0.98
N ASP A 114 -3.62 -12.06 -0.03
CA ASP A 114 -2.61 -12.95 0.52
C ASP A 114 -2.14 -13.99 -0.52
N LEU A 115 -3.04 -14.48 -1.39
CA LEU A 115 -2.71 -15.36 -2.52
C LEU A 115 -1.87 -14.64 -3.57
N LYS A 116 -2.20 -13.39 -3.90
CA LYS A 116 -1.41 -12.59 -4.84
C LYS A 116 0.01 -12.35 -4.35
N ALA A 117 0.19 -12.06 -3.06
CA ALA A 117 1.53 -11.91 -2.47
C ALA A 117 2.35 -13.20 -2.58
N LYS A 118 1.76 -14.36 -2.21
CA LYS A 118 2.43 -15.66 -2.36
C LYS A 118 2.80 -15.99 -3.81
N LEU A 119 1.93 -15.64 -4.75
CA LEU A 119 2.18 -15.86 -6.17
C LEU A 119 3.37 -15.01 -6.63
N HIS A 120 3.39 -13.74 -6.25
CA HIS A 120 4.49 -12.82 -6.56
C HIS A 120 5.84 -13.33 -6.02
N ASP A 121 5.88 -13.76 -4.76
CA ASP A 121 7.09 -14.31 -4.14
C ASP A 121 7.60 -15.55 -4.91
N ALA A 122 6.69 -16.45 -5.28
CA ALA A 122 7.03 -17.65 -6.04
C ALA A 122 7.52 -17.36 -7.47
N GLU A 123 6.96 -16.33 -8.11
CA GLU A 123 7.42 -15.87 -9.43
C GLU A 123 8.83 -15.28 -9.36
N MET A 124 9.11 -14.48 -8.34
CA MET A 124 10.46 -13.95 -8.10
C MET A 124 11.48 -15.06 -7.87
N ASP A 125 11.17 -16.04 -7.01
CA ASP A 125 12.05 -17.18 -6.76
C ASP A 125 12.37 -17.95 -8.04
N ARG A 126 11.34 -18.21 -8.86
CA ARG A 126 11.50 -18.87 -10.16
C ARG A 126 12.43 -18.07 -11.08
N ASP A 127 12.27 -16.76 -11.14
CA ASP A 127 13.03 -15.91 -12.05
C ASP A 127 14.49 -15.76 -11.60
N ILE A 128 14.75 -15.70 -10.28
CA ILE A 128 16.11 -15.78 -9.71
C ILE A 128 16.76 -17.11 -10.08
N LEU A 129 16.06 -18.24 -9.92
CA LEU A 129 16.59 -19.56 -10.27
C LEU A 129 16.94 -19.68 -11.76
N LYS A 130 16.10 -19.12 -12.65
CA LYS A 130 16.40 -19.04 -14.08
C LYS A 130 17.66 -18.22 -14.35
N ALA A 131 17.80 -17.06 -13.71
CA ALA A 131 18.99 -16.21 -13.86
C ALA A 131 20.27 -16.91 -13.36
N LEU A 132 20.22 -17.63 -12.24
CA LEU A 132 21.36 -18.40 -11.75
C LEU A 132 21.74 -19.55 -12.69
N LYS A 133 20.76 -20.22 -13.28
CA LYS A 133 20.98 -21.29 -14.26
C LYS A 133 21.70 -20.75 -15.51
N THR A 134 21.23 -19.64 -16.07
CA THR A 134 21.85 -19.05 -17.28
C THR A 134 23.28 -18.58 -17.02
N LEU A 135 23.54 -17.98 -15.84
CA LEU A 135 24.90 -17.60 -15.44
C LEU A 135 25.84 -18.80 -15.38
N ARG A 136 25.40 -19.92 -14.77
CA ARG A 136 26.19 -21.17 -14.71
C ARG A 136 26.47 -21.74 -16.10
N GLU A 137 25.48 -21.75 -16.98
CA GLU A 137 25.63 -22.25 -18.36
C GLU A 137 26.64 -21.40 -19.15
N ASN A 138 26.60 -20.07 -19.01
CA ASN A 138 27.56 -19.16 -19.62
C ASN A 138 28.99 -19.38 -19.09
N ASP A 139 29.15 -19.57 -17.78
CA ASP A 139 30.45 -19.88 -17.17
C ASP A 139 31.04 -21.20 -17.71
N HIS A 140 30.21 -22.24 -17.84
CA HIS A 140 30.65 -23.51 -18.42
C HIS A 140 31.04 -23.38 -19.90
N ASN A 141 30.32 -22.57 -20.67
CA ASN A 141 30.64 -22.33 -22.08
C ASN A 141 31.93 -21.51 -22.24
N SER A 142 32.16 -20.50 -21.41
CA SER A 142 33.40 -19.70 -21.43
C SER A 142 34.65 -20.53 -21.11
N LYS A 143 34.55 -21.49 -20.18
CA LYS A 143 35.65 -22.42 -19.84
C LYS A 143 35.93 -23.48 -20.90
N LYS A 144 35.00 -23.74 -21.83
CA LYS A 144 35.21 -24.67 -22.95
C LYS A 144 35.85 -24.02 -24.18
N GLN A 145 35.83 -22.68 -24.25
CA GLN A 145 36.38 -21.92 -25.38
C GLN A 145 37.81 -21.41 -25.15
N ASN A 146 38.34 -21.57 -23.94
CA ASN A 146 39.76 -21.40 -23.60
C ASN A 146 40.42 -22.77 -23.43
#